data_AF-V4AKU8-F1
#
_entry.id   AF-V4AKU8-F1
#
_cell.length_a   1.000
_cell.length_b   1.000
_cell.length_c   1.000
_cell.angle_alpha   90.00
_cell.angle_beta   90.00
_cell.angle_gamma   90.00
#
_symmetry.space_group_name_H-M   'P 1'
#
loop_
_entity.id
_entity.type
_entity.pdbx_description
1 polymer ?
#
loop_
_entity_poly.entity_id
_entity_poly.type
_entity_poly.pdbx_seq_one_letter_code
_entity_poly.pdbx_strand_id
1 'polypeptide(L)'
;MRIWISLFGIGIVLINYNRVRGQPCQGAVCVPNASCVDNECRCDPGFTGEGRFLCEPTATRCVCAAYGDPHTIQYDTMNRATTQLLPCNYVYSIYATAGGCLITAVVETMERPGEPYKSFVSRTAITVLLGGVSQTVYLSGAGVQSNASNIIVTDTSVPGTVSIDIPQCLTKANFKPFGATAISAPKVGSGFLPNLCGNCDGMRNDIPPIFAAQPTRQERDIAFSLRNLANQQAATPEGSICTNLKASVALPNCASDAQLARATSVQNGCGAIFPNEVFLQCATTASLPSTAVYGAYRNCLNLYCSGNTAGACVIVAQLYAGLSCTPPPGYTCP
;
A
#
# COMPACT_ATOMS: atom_id res chain seq x y z
N MET A 1 -19.04 -39.11 -30.70
CA MET A 1 -18.07 -38.44 -29.82
C MET A 1 -18.84 -37.39 -29.02
N ARG A 2 -19.22 -37.69 -27.77
CA ARG A 2 -19.97 -36.78 -26.89
C ARG A 2 -18.98 -36.16 -25.91
N ILE A 3 -18.75 -34.86 -26.05
CA ILE A 3 -17.89 -34.08 -25.15
C ILE A 3 -18.74 -33.70 -23.92
N TRP A 4 -18.35 -34.20 -22.76
CA TRP A 4 -18.87 -33.76 -21.47
C TRP A 4 -18.09 -32.50 -21.03
N ILE A 5 -18.78 -31.37 -20.96
CA ILE A 5 -18.25 -30.15 -20.33
C ILE A 5 -18.70 -30.20 -18.86
N SER A 6 -17.78 -30.57 -17.98
CA SER A 6 -18.01 -30.49 -16.53
C SER A 6 -17.93 -29.03 -16.10
N LEU A 7 -19.09 -28.41 -15.89
CA LEU A 7 -19.22 -27.14 -15.19
C LEU A 7 -18.88 -27.36 -13.71
N PHE A 8 -17.64 -27.07 -13.31
CA PHE A 8 -17.30 -26.89 -11.91
C PHE A 8 -17.94 -25.58 -11.44
N GLY A 9 -19.07 -25.70 -10.74
CA GLY A 9 -19.68 -24.59 -10.01
C GLY A 9 -18.71 -24.09 -8.94
N ILE A 10 -18.14 -22.91 -9.16
CA ILE A 10 -17.41 -22.16 -8.14
C ILE A 10 -18.46 -21.70 -7.13
N GLY A 11 -18.65 -22.48 -6.06
CA GLY A 11 -19.39 -22.04 -4.89
C GLY A 11 -18.64 -20.87 -4.26
N ILE A 12 -19.14 -19.65 -4.50
CA ILE A 12 -18.68 -18.47 -3.77
C ILE A 12 -19.10 -18.68 -2.31
N VAL A 13 -18.18 -19.18 -1.48
CA VAL A 13 -18.36 -19.19 -0.03
C VAL A 13 -18.28 -17.74 0.43
N LEU A 14 -19.44 -17.13 0.65
CA LEU A 14 -19.55 -15.85 1.34
C LEU A 14 -19.16 -16.08 2.81
N ILE A 15 -17.86 -16.01 3.11
CA ILE A 15 -17.38 -15.98 4.50
C ILE A 15 -17.85 -14.64 5.09
N ASN A 16 -18.90 -14.70 5.88
CA ASN A 16 -19.50 -13.56 6.54
C ASN A 16 -18.54 -13.06 7.64
N TYR A 17 -17.66 -12.12 7.30
CA TYR A 17 -16.73 -11.45 8.22
C TYR A 17 -17.48 -10.42 9.10
N ASN A 18 -18.53 -10.86 9.78
CA ASN A 18 -19.16 -10.05 10.81
C ASN A 18 -18.20 -9.99 12.00
N ARG A 19 -17.47 -8.87 12.16
CA ARG A 19 -16.76 -8.55 13.41
C ARG A 19 -17.78 -8.58 14.54
N VAL A 20 -17.78 -9.63 15.35
CA VAL A 20 -18.62 -9.70 16.54
C VAL A 20 -18.06 -8.67 17.53
N ARG A 21 -18.70 -7.49 17.59
CA ARG A 21 -18.37 -6.47 18.59
C ARG A 21 -18.48 -7.11 19.98
N GLY A 22 -17.40 -7.07 20.75
CA GLY A 22 -17.34 -7.66 22.09
C GLY A 22 -16.45 -8.90 22.24
N GLN A 23 -15.93 -9.49 21.14
CA GLN A 23 -14.89 -10.50 21.24
C GLN A 23 -13.48 -9.87 21.28
N PRO A 24 -12.51 -10.49 22.00
CA PRO A 24 -11.12 -10.05 21.99
C PRO A 24 -10.66 -9.84 20.54
N CYS A 25 -9.96 -8.73 20.30
CA CYS A 25 -9.42 -8.38 18.99
C CYS A 25 -10.47 -8.24 17.88
N GLN A 26 -11.70 -7.88 18.26
CA GLN A 26 -12.83 -7.69 17.34
C GLN A 26 -13.17 -8.96 16.56
N GLY A 27 -12.90 -10.14 17.16
CA GLY A 27 -13.07 -11.45 16.54
C GLY A 27 -11.93 -11.85 15.60
N ALA A 28 -10.83 -11.09 15.55
CA ALA A 28 -9.64 -11.46 14.78
C ALA A 28 -8.79 -12.49 15.55
N VAL A 29 -8.35 -13.54 14.87
CA VAL A 29 -7.33 -14.47 15.36
C VAL A 29 -5.95 -13.85 15.09
N CYS A 30 -5.17 -13.65 16.14
CA CYS A 30 -3.79 -13.16 16.01
C CYS A 30 -2.87 -14.27 15.48
N VAL A 31 -1.83 -13.88 14.75
CA VAL A 31 -0.82 -14.80 14.24
C VAL A 31 0.09 -15.29 15.36
N PRO A 32 0.90 -16.35 15.15
CA PRO A 32 1.91 -16.74 16.13
C PRO A 32 2.84 -15.58 16.51
N ASN A 33 3.23 -15.51 17.78
CA ASN A 33 4.02 -14.42 18.38
C ASN A 33 3.32 -13.05 18.36
N ALA A 34 2.00 -13.06 18.46
CA ALA A 34 1.19 -11.87 18.65
C ALA A 34 0.13 -12.10 19.73
N SER A 35 -0.09 -11.08 20.54
CA SER A 35 -1.09 -11.05 21.60
C SER A 35 -2.17 -10.01 21.32
N CYS A 36 -3.36 -10.28 21.85
CA CYS A 36 -4.46 -9.33 21.79
C CYS A 36 -4.30 -8.25 22.86
N VAL A 37 -4.03 -7.01 22.46
CA VAL A 37 -3.86 -5.86 23.35
C VAL A 37 -4.73 -4.71 22.86
N ASP A 38 -5.58 -4.16 23.73
CA ASP A 38 -6.50 -3.06 23.41
C ASP A 38 -7.40 -3.33 22.19
N ASN A 39 -7.89 -4.57 22.03
CA ASN A 39 -8.66 -5.03 20.86
C ASN A 39 -7.90 -5.02 19.52
N GLU A 40 -6.57 -5.05 19.56
CA GLU A 40 -5.70 -5.14 18.41
C GLU A 40 -4.67 -6.26 18.58
N CYS A 41 -4.37 -6.99 17.50
CA CYS A 41 -3.29 -7.97 17.54
C CYS A 41 -1.96 -7.21 17.40
N ARG A 42 -1.13 -7.28 18.44
CA ARG A 42 0.21 -6.68 18.45
C ARG A 42 1.25 -7.78 18.53
N CYS A 43 2.33 -7.68 17.76
CA CYS A 43 3.46 -8.61 17.90
C CYS A 43 4.01 -8.55 19.33
N ASP A 44 4.37 -9.72 19.86
CA ASP A 44 4.93 -9.84 21.21
C ASP A 44 6.32 -9.18 21.30
N PRO A 45 6.80 -8.82 22.50
CA PRO A 45 8.13 -8.24 22.67
C PRO A 45 9.23 -9.08 22.00
N GLY A 46 10.08 -8.44 21.19
CA GLY A 46 11.13 -9.10 20.41
C GLY A 46 10.72 -9.50 18.99
N PHE A 47 9.46 -9.27 18.61
CA PHE A 47 8.94 -9.51 17.26
C PHE A 47 8.52 -8.20 16.58
N THR A 48 8.58 -8.17 15.25
CA THR A 48 8.16 -7.06 14.39
C THR A 48 7.20 -7.53 13.31
N GLY A 49 6.37 -6.60 12.81
CA GLY A 49 5.37 -6.85 11.77
C GLY A 49 3.97 -6.38 12.16
N GLU A 50 2.96 -7.13 11.74
CA GLU A 50 1.55 -6.83 12.01
C GLU A 50 0.88 -8.09 12.59
N GLY A 51 0.30 -7.97 13.80
CA GLY A 51 -0.15 -9.12 14.60
C GLY A 51 -1.32 -9.92 14.02
N ARG A 52 -1.94 -9.47 12.94
CA ARG A 52 -2.99 -10.19 12.18
C ARG A 52 -2.47 -10.86 10.92
N PHE A 53 -1.26 -10.53 10.48
CA PHE A 53 -0.71 -11.03 9.21
C PHE A 53 0.61 -11.76 9.37
N LEU A 54 1.59 -11.20 10.09
CA LEU A 54 2.92 -11.78 10.23
C LEU A 54 3.71 -11.09 11.35
N CYS A 55 4.24 -11.87 12.29
CA CYS A 55 5.20 -11.41 13.29
C CYS A 55 6.47 -12.28 13.21
N GLU A 56 7.62 -11.63 13.08
CA GLU A 56 8.93 -12.28 12.91
C GLU A 56 9.97 -11.68 13.86
N PRO A 57 11.03 -12.41 14.26
CA PRO A 57 12.01 -11.91 15.23
C PRO A 57 12.71 -10.62 14.76
N THR A 58 12.59 -9.54 15.54
CA THR A 58 13.13 -8.21 15.18
C THR A 58 14.64 -8.22 14.98
N ALA A 59 15.36 -9.09 15.68
CA ALA A 59 16.82 -9.17 15.60
C ALA A 59 17.33 -9.66 14.23
N THR A 60 16.53 -10.44 13.50
CA THR A 60 16.99 -11.13 12.28
C THR A 60 16.13 -10.83 11.06
N ARG A 61 14.93 -10.28 11.26
CA ARG A 61 13.94 -10.07 10.19
C ARG A 61 13.42 -8.65 10.19
N CYS A 62 13.10 -8.17 8.99
CA CYS A 62 12.28 -7.00 8.78
C CYS A 62 10.98 -7.42 8.11
N VAL A 63 9.86 -6.89 8.60
CA VAL A 63 8.52 -7.19 8.06
C VAL A 63 7.92 -5.92 7.51
N CYS A 64 7.48 -5.97 6.27
CA CYS A 64 6.70 -4.93 5.64
C CYS A 64 5.32 -5.47 5.32
N ALA A 65 4.27 -4.67 5.51
CA ALA A 65 2.91 -5.08 5.23
C ALA A 65 2.14 -4.01 4.46
N ALA A 66 1.15 -4.43 3.68
CA ALA A 66 0.15 -3.57 3.06
C ALA A 66 -1.23 -4.16 3.33
N TYR A 67 -2.14 -3.40 3.94
CA TYR A 67 -3.45 -3.93 4.35
C TYR A 67 -4.54 -2.87 4.46
N GLY A 68 -5.81 -3.27 4.31
CA GLY A 68 -6.95 -2.37 4.47
C GLY A 68 -7.15 -1.44 3.27
N ASP A 69 -7.31 -0.14 3.52
CA ASP A 69 -7.57 0.93 2.55
C ASP A 69 -6.33 1.72 2.09
N PRO A 70 -5.40 1.02 1.46
CA PRO A 70 -4.38 0.26 2.15
C PRO A 70 -3.46 1.16 2.94
N HIS A 71 -3.30 0.79 4.20
CA HIS A 71 -2.21 1.17 5.07
C HIS A 71 -0.97 0.35 4.72
N THR A 72 0.20 0.92 5.02
CA THR A 72 1.47 0.20 4.93
C THR A 72 2.20 0.19 6.25
N ILE A 73 3.01 -0.84 6.48
CA ILE A 73 3.99 -0.91 7.56
C ILE A 73 5.33 -1.07 6.87
N GLN A 74 6.27 -0.19 7.17
CA GLN A 74 7.62 -0.23 6.61
C GLN A 74 8.53 -1.11 7.47
N TYR A 75 9.72 -1.43 6.98
CA TYR A 75 10.64 -2.35 7.63
C TYR A 75 11.11 -1.89 9.01
N ASP A 76 11.42 -0.59 9.18
CA ASP A 76 12.02 -0.07 10.40
C ASP A 76 11.04 0.71 11.28
N THR A 77 9.84 0.97 10.75
CA THR A 77 8.78 1.67 11.49
C THR A 77 7.67 0.71 11.93
N MET A 78 7.51 0.54 13.24
CA MET A 78 6.28 -0.07 13.81
C MET A 78 5.07 0.86 13.73
N ASN A 79 5.27 2.12 13.31
CA ASN A 79 4.19 3.07 13.15
C ASN A 79 3.57 2.87 11.77
N ARG A 80 2.28 2.54 11.73
CA ARG A 80 1.46 2.46 10.51
C ARG A 80 1.72 3.67 9.62
N ALA A 81 2.45 3.43 8.54
CA ALA A 81 2.72 4.41 7.52
C ALA A 81 1.50 4.46 6.60
N THR A 82 0.87 5.63 6.59
CA THR A 82 0.19 6.17 5.43
C THR A 82 -0.98 5.40 4.80
N THR A 83 -2.10 6.10 4.65
CA THR A 83 -3.24 5.68 3.84
C THR A 83 -3.06 6.17 2.40
N GLN A 84 -3.42 5.31 1.42
CA GLN A 84 -3.73 5.58 0.00
C GLN A 84 -2.80 4.93 -1.02
N LEU A 85 -3.22 3.76 -1.50
CA LEU A 85 -2.77 3.23 -2.78
C LEU A 85 -3.94 3.23 -3.75
N LEU A 86 -4.09 4.29 -4.54
CA LEU A 86 -4.96 4.37 -5.72
C LEU A 86 -4.96 3.04 -6.50
N PRO A 87 -6.04 2.62 -7.17
CA PRO A 87 -6.17 1.29 -7.78
C PRO A 87 -5.12 1.05 -8.88
N CYS A 88 -3.92 0.65 -8.48
CA CYS A 88 -2.70 0.59 -9.28
C CYS A 88 -1.77 -0.51 -8.75
N ASN A 89 -0.72 -0.77 -9.52
CA ASN A 89 0.34 -1.70 -9.12
C ASN A 89 1.53 -0.92 -8.55
N TYR A 90 1.95 -1.31 -7.35
CA TYR A 90 3.03 -0.65 -6.64
C TYR A 90 4.15 -1.63 -6.32
N VAL A 91 5.36 -1.29 -6.75
CA VAL A 91 6.55 -1.99 -6.27
C VAL A 91 6.75 -1.59 -4.82
N TYR A 92 6.43 -2.50 -3.90
CA TYR A 92 6.47 -2.17 -2.48
C TYR A 92 7.78 -2.57 -1.82
N SER A 93 8.43 -3.63 -2.28
CA SER A 93 9.77 -3.99 -1.83
C SER A 93 10.66 -4.47 -2.97
N ILE A 94 11.94 -4.07 -2.92
CA ILE A 94 13.00 -4.68 -3.71
C ILE A 94 14.21 -4.87 -2.79
N TYR A 95 14.72 -6.10 -2.70
CA TYR A 95 15.93 -6.38 -1.95
C TYR A 95 16.68 -7.57 -2.51
N ALA A 96 18.00 -7.54 -2.37
CA ALA A 96 18.87 -8.67 -2.62
C ALA A 96 19.20 -9.37 -1.29
N THR A 97 19.34 -10.69 -1.30
CA THR A 97 19.71 -11.50 -0.12
C THR A 97 21.14 -12.04 -0.26
N ALA A 98 21.75 -12.45 0.86
CA ALA A 98 23.07 -13.08 0.86
C ALA A 98 23.16 -14.36 0.01
N GLY A 99 22.02 -15.03 -0.21
CA GLY A 99 21.90 -16.21 -1.08
C GLY A 99 21.90 -15.89 -2.58
N GLY A 100 22.09 -14.62 -2.98
CA GLY A 100 22.08 -14.20 -4.38
C GLY A 100 20.68 -14.09 -4.99
N CYS A 101 19.63 -14.08 -4.17
CA CYS A 101 18.28 -13.79 -4.65
C CYS A 101 18.08 -12.29 -4.79
N LEU A 102 17.46 -11.85 -5.88
CA LEU A 102 16.83 -10.53 -5.98
C LEU A 102 15.31 -10.71 -5.90
N ILE A 103 14.71 -10.16 -4.85
CA ILE A 103 13.28 -10.20 -4.59
C ILE A 103 12.68 -8.88 -5.03
N THR A 104 11.61 -8.94 -5.83
CA THR A 104 10.74 -7.81 -6.15
C THR A 104 9.32 -8.18 -5.75
N ALA A 105 8.73 -7.37 -4.90
CA ALA A 105 7.38 -7.58 -4.42
C ALA A 105 6.50 -6.43 -4.90
N VAL A 106 5.38 -6.76 -5.53
CA VAL A 106 4.41 -5.83 -6.12
C VAL A 106 3.05 -6.06 -5.49
N VAL A 107 2.40 -4.99 -5.04
CA VAL A 107 1.01 -5.03 -4.56
C VAL A 107 0.12 -4.45 -5.64
N GLU A 108 -0.87 -5.22 -6.08
CA GLU A 108 -1.95 -4.73 -6.93
C GLU A 108 -3.09 -4.29 -6.02
N THR A 109 -3.58 -3.07 -6.23
CA THR A 109 -4.74 -2.55 -5.52
C THR A 109 -5.87 -2.29 -6.49
N MET A 110 -7.10 -2.47 -6.01
CA MET A 110 -8.30 -2.20 -6.79
C MET A 110 -9.29 -1.39 -5.97
N GLU A 111 -10.18 -0.66 -6.64
CA GLU A 111 -11.26 0.07 -5.99
C GLU A 111 -12.20 -0.92 -5.30
N ARG A 112 -12.63 -0.59 -4.08
CA ARG A 112 -13.56 -1.42 -3.34
C ARG A 112 -14.95 -1.28 -3.97
N PRO A 113 -15.63 -2.39 -4.33
CA PRO A 113 -16.98 -2.32 -4.87
C PRO A 113 -17.93 -1.56 -3.94
N GLY A 114 -18.56 -0.51 -4.47
CA GLY A 114 -19.53 0.32 -3.73
C GLY A 114 -18.91 1.35 -2.79
N GLU A 115 -17.59 1.43 -2.67
CA GLU A 115 -16.89 2.45 -1.88
C GLU A 115 -15.85 3.14 -2.78
N PRO A 116 -16.26 4.09 -3.65
CA PRO A 116 -15.32 4.76 -4.53
C PRO A 116 -14.25 5.48 -3.71
N TYR A 117 -13.06 5.65 -4.30
CA TYR A 117 -11.87 6.24 -3.65
C TYR A 117 -11.23 5.41 -2.54
N LYS A 118 -11.87 4.33 -2.08
CA LYS A 118 -11.22 3.34 -1.23
C LYS A 118 -10.73 2.21 -2.08
N SER A 119 -9.45 1.88 -1.92
CA SER A 119 -8.85 0.73 -2.58
C SER A 119 -8.53 -0.35 -1.57
N PHE A 120 -8.22 -1.55 -2.03
CA PHE A 120 -7.70 -2.62 -1.18
C PHE A 120 -6.71 -3.46 -1.97
N VAL A 121 -5.87 -4.21 -1.25
CA VAL A 121 -4.93 -5.16 -1.87
C VAL A 121 -5.70 -6.32 -2.51
N SER A 122 -5.78 -6.33 -3.84
CA SER A 122 -6.47 -7.38 -4.60
C SER A 122 -5.56 -8.58 -4.84
N ARG A 123 -4.27 -8.31 -5.08
CA ARG A 123 -3.27 -9.29 -5.41
C ARG A 123 -1.89 -8.83 -4.95
N THR A 124 -1.00 -9.79 -4.72
CA THR A 124 0.42 -9.54 -4.49
C THR A 124 1.23 -10.44 -5.42
N ALA A 125 2.14 -9.87 -6.18
CA ALA A 125 3.09 -10.59 -6.99
C ALA A 125 4.47 -10.55 -6.32
N ILE A 126 5.12 -11.70 -6.18
CA ILE A 126 6.48 -11.82 -5.65
C ILE A 126 7.32 -12.47 -6.74
N THR A 127 8.25 -11.69 -7.29
CA THR A 127 9.22 -12.13 -8.27
C THR A 127 10.56 -12.37 -7.59
N VAL A 128 11.13 -13.55 -7.84
CA VAL A 128 12.45 -13.98 -7.38
C VAL A 128 13.33 -14.16 -8.61
N LEU A 129 14.46 -13.46 -8.65
CA LEU A 129 15.54 -13.74 -9.59
C LEU A 129 16.67 -14.45 -8.84
N LEU A 130 16.95 -15.69 -9.22
CA LEU A 130 18.00 -16.53 -8.62
C LEU A 130 18.77 -17.26 -9.71
N GLY A 131 20.10 -17.09 -9.74
CA GLY A 131 20.94 -17.72 -10.77
C GLY A 131 20.55 -17.35 -12.20
N GLY A 132 20.01 -16.14 -12.42
CA GLY A 132 19.50 -15.69 -13.73
C GLY A 132 18.10 -16.20 -14.09
N VAL A 133 17.48 -17.05 -13.26
CA VAL A 133 16.12 -17.55 -13.48
C VAL A 133 15.12 -16.68 -12.72
N SER A 134 14.16 -16.11 -13.44
CA SER A 134 13.06 -15.32 -12.87
C SER A 134 11.83 -16.18 -12.65
N GLN A 135 11.30 -16.15 -11.43
CA GLN A 135 10.12 -16.89 -11.00
C GLN A 135 9.16 -15.94 -10.32
N THR A 136 7.86 -16.07 -10.58
CA THR A 136 6.85 -15.18 -10.00
C THR A 136 5.72 -15.98 -9.38
N VAL A 137 5.32 -15.54 -8.20
CA VAL A 137 4.13 -16.05 -7.51
C VAL A 137 3.12 -14.95 -7.36
N TYR A 138 1.87 -15.25 -7.70
CA TYR A 138 0.74 -14.39 -7.48
C TYR A 138 -0.11 -14.94 -6.33
N LEU A 139 -0.35 -14.08 -5.35
CA LEU A 139 -1.21 -14.30 -4.21
C LEU A 139 -2.48 -13.47 -4.39
N SER A 140 -3.65 -14.09 -4.39
CA SER A 140 -4.93 -13.38 -4.56
C SER A 140 -6.06 -14.06 -3.79
N GLY A 141 -7.23 -13.42 -3.76
CA GLY A 141 -8.45 -14.07 -3.26
C GLY A 141 -8.85 -15.34 -4.02
N ALA A 142 -8.32 -15.55 -5.23
CA ALA A 142 -8.53 -16.77 -6.02
C ALA A 142 -7.52 -17.90 -5.68
N GLY A 143 -6.62 -17.67 -4.73
CA GLY A 143 -5.56 -18.61 -4.34
C GLY A 143 -4.18 -18.20 -4.87
N VAL A 144 -3.28 -19.18 -4.95
CA VAL A 144 -1.88 -19.00 -5.33
C VAL A 144 -1.65 -19.50 -6.76
N GLN A 145 -1.03 -18.68 -7.59
CA GLN A 145 -0.57 -19.05 -8.93
C GLN A 145 0.94 -18.88 -8.98
N SER A 146 1.68 -19.96 -9.24
CA SER A 146 3.14 -19.96 -9.26
C SER A 146 3.65 -20.68 -10.49
N ASN A 147 4.70 -20.14 -11.12
CA ASN A 147 5.52 -20.87 -12.09
C ASN A 147 6.84 -21.38 -11.47
N ALA A 148 6.99 -21.25 -10.15
CA ALA A 148 8.21 -21.56 -9.42
C ALA A 148 8.16 -22.97 -8.83
N SER A 149 9.21 -23.77 -9.08
CA SER A 149 9.36 -25.14 -8.56
C SER A 149 9.98 -25.24 -7.17
N ASN A 150 10.56 -24.15 -6.69
CA ASN A 150 11.34 -24.00 -5.45
C ASN A 150 10.65 -23.09 -4.42
N ILE A 151 9.34 -22.87 -4.58
CA ILE A 151 8.54 -22.05 -3.68
C ILE A 151 7.57 -22.95 -2.96
N ILE A 152 7.62 -22.90 -1.62
CA ILE A 152 6.78 -23.72 -0.77
C ILE A 152 5.56 -22.87 -0.41
N VAL A 153 4.39 -23.32 -0.86
CA VAL A 153 3.11 -22.71 -0.51
C VAL A 153 2.51 -23.53 0.63
N THR A 154 2.29 -22.89 1.77
CA THR A 154 1.66 -23.51 2.94
C THR A 154 0.39 -22.78 3.29
N ASP A 155 -0.71 -23.51 3.46
CA ASP A 155 -1.86 -22.98 4.18
C ASP A 155 -1.44 -22.74 5.63
N THR A 156 -1.84 -21.60 6.20
CA THR A 156 -1.47 -21.29 7.58
C THR A 156 -2.54 -21.82 8.53
N SER A 157 -2.21 -21.90 9.82
CA SER A 157 -3.21 -22.16 10.86
C SER A 157 -4.25 -21.03 11.00
N VAL A 158 -4.04 -19.90 10.32
CA VAL A 158 -4.95 -18.75 10.36
C VAL A 158 -5.93 -18.87 9.20
N PRO A 159 -7.24 -19.02 9.47
CA PRO A 159 -8.24 -19.27 8.43
C PRO A 159 -8.15 -18.27 7.26
N GLY A 160 -8.00 -18.83 6.07
CA GLY A 160 -7.95 -18.09 4.81
C GLY A 160 -6.62 -17.37 4.56
N THR A 161 -5.60 -17.50 5.39
CA THR A 161 -4.29 -16.86 5.12
C THR A 161 -3.36 -17.85 4.44
N VAL A 162 -2.82 -17.46 3.29
CA VAL A 162 -1.82 -18.25 2.56
C VAL A 162 -0.43 -17.73 2.88
N SER A 163 0.50 -18.63 3.20
CA SER A 163 1.90 -18.31 3.42
C SER A 163 2.74 -18.92 2.29
N ILE A 164 3.75 -18.17 1.87
CA ILE A 164 4.80 -18.59 0.98
C ILE A 164 6.12 -18.54 1.73
N ASP A 165 6.89 -19.62 1.62
CA ASP A 165 8.30 -19.65 2.02
C ASP A 165 9.17 -19.83 0.77
N ILE A 166 10.28 -19.08 0.73
CA ILE A 166 11.32 -19.12 -0.29
C ILE A 166 12.63 -19.41 0.45
N PRO A 167 12.89 -20.68 0.84
CA PRO A 167 13.92 -21.00 1.82
C PRO A 167 15.33 -20.56 1.40
N GLN A 168 15.66 -20.73 0.12
CA GLN A 168 16.93 -20.30 -0.48
C GLN A 168 17.17 -18.79 -0.42
N CYS A 169 16.10 -18.00 -0.27
CA CYS A 169 16.16 -16.56 -0.12
C CYS A 169 15.87 -16.10 1.32
N LEU A 170 15.64 -17.03 2.25
CA LEU A 170 15.19 -16.77 3.63
C LEU A 170 14.02 -15.78 3.67
N THR A 171 13.14 -15.83 2.67
CA THR A 171 12.04 -14.87 2.48
C THR A 171 10.73 -15.57 2.74
N LYS A 172 9.84 -14.90 3.47
CA LYS A 172 8.49 -15.38 3.74
C LYS A 172 7.47 -14.31 3.40
N ALA A 173 6.32 -14.69 2.88
CA ALA A 173 5.23 -13.76 2.66
C ALA A 173 3.89 -14.37 3.03
N ASN A 174 3.05 -13.58 3.68
CA ASN A 174 1.69 -13.95 4.00
C ASN A 174 0.72 -13.10 3.18
N PHE A 175 -0.37 -13.72 2.75
CA PHE A 175 -1.47 -13.04 2.07
C PHE A 175 -2.78 -13.47 2.68
N LYS A 176 -3.60 -12.47 3.00
CA LYS A 176 -4.98 -12.67 3.42
C LYS A 176 -5.90 -12.16 2.31
N PRO A 177 -6.83 -13.00 1.81
CA PRO A 177 -7.90 -12.59 0.93
C PRO A 177 -8.59 -11.35 1.47
N PHE A 178 -8.98 -10.47 0.56
CA PHE A 178 -9.68 -9.21 0.87
C PHE A 178 -8.83 -8.13 1.53
N GLY A 179 -7.56 -8.00 1.11
CA GLY A 179 -6.87 -6.74 1.25
C GLY A 179 -5.70 -6.71 2.21
N ALA A 180 -4.94 -7.80 2.40
CA ALA A 180 -3.70 -7.71 3.16
C ALA A 180 -2.58 -8.63 2.66
N THR A 181 -1.36 -8.12 2.68
CA THR A 181 -0.12 -8.88 2.47
C THR A 181 0.97 -8.41 3.42
N ALA A 182 1.86 -9.32 3.79
CA ALA A 182 3.09 -9.01 4.52
C ALA A 182 4.25 -9.81 3.93
N ILE A 183 5.44 -9.20 3.86
CA ILE A 183 6.68 -9.82 3.44
C ILE A 183 7.75 -9.65 4.52
N SER A 184 8.41 -10.75 4.85
CA SER A 184 9.55 -10.84 5.74
C SER A 184 10.83 -11.04 4.94
N ALA A 185 11.77 -10.13 5.15
CA ALA A 185 13.10 -10.17 4.57
C ALA A 185 14.16 -10.42 5.66
N PRO A 186 15.25 -11.15 5.35
CA PRO A 186 16.37 -11.28 6.28
C PRO A 186 17.09 -9.94 6.42
N LYS A 187 17.42 -9.54 7.66
CA LYS A 187 18.12 -8.28 7.93
C LYS A 187 19.60 -8.37 7.60
N VAL A 188 20.24 -9.46 8.01
CA VAL A 188 21.69 -9.67 7.83
C VAL A 188 21.99 -10.09 6.40
N GLY A 189 22.92 -9.39 5.76
CA GLY A 189 23.42 -9.73 4.42
C GLY A 189 22.46 -9.38 3.29
N SER A 190 21.39 -8.63 3.56
CA SER A 190 20.48 -8.11 2.54
C SER A 190 20.82 -6.68 2.14
N GLY A 191 20.67 -6.38 0.85
CA GLY A 191 20.73 -5.02 0.32
C GLY A 191 19.33 -4.58 -0.10
N PHE A 192 18.78 -3.57 0.56
CA PHE A 192 17.45 -3.06 0.28
C PHE A 192 17.52 -1.83 -0.63
N LEU A 193 16.65 -1.78 -1.63
CA LEU A 193 16.40 -0.55 -2.36
C LEU A 193 15.24 0.20 -1.70
N PRO A 194 15.35 1.52 -1.49
CA PRO A 194 14.31 2.28 -0.83
C PRO A 194 13.04 2.26 -1.69
N ASN A 195 11.99 1.60 -1.23
CA ASN A 195 10.65 1.53 -1.84
C ASN A 195 9.57 1.84 -0.80
N LEU A 196 8.31 1.41 -1.00
CA LEU A 196 7.25 1.54 0.03
C LEU A 196 7.70 0.95 1.38
N CYS A 197 8.37 -0.19 1.35
CA CYS A 197 8.81 -0.85 2.57
C CYS A 197 10.02 -0.22 3.25
N GLY A 198 10.67 0.79 2.63
CA GLY A 198 11.89 1.37 3.17
C GLY A 198 13.13 0.49 2.96
N ASN A 199 14.06 0.51 3.91
CA ASN A 199 15.41 -0.04 3.72
C ASN A 199 15.95 -0.98 4.84
N CYS A 200 15.18 -1.25 5.91
CA CYS A 200 15.52 -2.28 6.90
C CYS A 200 16.87 -2.05 7.63
N ASP A 201 17.32 -0.79 7.76
CA ASP A 201 18.59 -0.44 8.39
C ASP A 201 18.48 -0.25 9.92
N GLY A 202 17.27 -0.38 10.48
CA GLY A 202 16.95 -0.16 11.89
C GLY A 202 16.72 1.30 12.26
N MET A 203 16.79 2.23 11.31
CA MET A 203 16.54 3.64 11.51
C MET A 203 15.18 4.04 10.93
N ARG A 204 14.54 5.05 11.53
CA ARG A 204 13.24 5.56 11.03
C ARG A 204 13.42 6.52 9.85
N ASN A 205 14.17 6.08 8.83
CA ASN A 205 14.54 6.82 7.62
C ASN A 205 14.11 6.06 6.33
N ASP A 206 13.20 5.09 6.46
CA ASP A 206 12.60 4.30 5.37
C ASP A 206 12.07 5.16 4.20
N ILE A 207 11.74 6.41 4.47
CA ILE A 207 11.43 7.41 3.47
C ILE A 207 12.70 8.23 3.26
N PRO A 208 13.41 8.07 2.12
CA PRO A 208 14.63 8.82 1.87
C PRO A 208 14.38 10.32 2.02
N PRO A 209 15.37 11.08 2.51
CA PRO A 209 15.22 12.48 2.85
C PRO A 209 15.05 13.29 1.57
N ILE A 210 13.81 13.41 1.15
CA ILE A 210 13.31 14.57 0.44
C ILE A 210 13.38 15.81 1.36
N PHE A 211 13.47 15.59 2.67
CA PHE A 211 13.47 16.61 3.71
C PHE A 211 14.80 16.60 4.48
N ALA A 212 15.43 17.77 4.61
CA ALA A 212 16.65 17.97 5.41
C ALA A 212 16.41 17.96 6.94
N ALA A 213 15.17 17.70 7.39
CA ALA A 213 14.76 17.64 8.80
C ALA A 213 13.76 16.50 9.01
N GLN A 214 13.58 16.03 10.26
CA GLN A 214 12.64 14.97 10.65
C GLN A 214 11.19 15.37 10.23
N PRO A 215 10.62 14.75 9.18
CA PRO A 215 9.31 15.13 8.68
C PRO A 215 8.20 14.72 9.67
N THR A 216 7.13 15.51 9.76
CA THR A 216 5.93 15.12 10.51
C THR A 216 5.30 13.86 9.91
N ARG A 217 4.40 13.19 10.66
CA ARG A 217 3.68 12.00 10.16
C ARG A 217 2.99 12.26 8.82
N GLN A 218 2.35 13.43 8.73
CA GLN A 218 1.60 13.85 7.57
C GLN A 218 2.54 14.09 6.36
N GLU A 219 3.71 14.67 6.57
CA GLU A 219 4.70 14.90 5.51
C GLU A 219 5.33 13.60 4.98
N ARG A 220 5.55 12.62 5.87
CA ARG A 220 5.94 11.26 5.50
C ARG A 220 4.91 10.62 4.59
N ASP A 221 3.64 10.75 4.96
CA ASP A 221 2.50 10.19 4.23
C ASP A 221 2.41 10.76 2.78
N ILE A 222 2.80 12.02 2.55
CA ILE A 222 2.86 12.63 1.20
C ILE A 222 4.04 12.11 0.41
N ALA A 223 5.25 12.21 0.97
CA ALA A 223 6.48 11.82 0.27
C ALA A 223 6.37 10.36 -0.14
N PHE A 224 5.75 9.55 0.71
CA PHE A 224 5.33 8.21 0.42
C PHE A 224 4.40 8.14 -0.80
N SER A 225 3.21 8.77 -0.74
CA SER A 225 2.24 8.78 -1.84
C SER A 225 2.83 9.24 -3.19
N LEU A 226 3.63 10.30 -3.20
CA LEU A 226 4.30 10.85 -4.39
C LEU A 226 5.39 9.91 -4.93
N ARG A 227 6.18 9.29 -4.05
CA ARG A 227 7.20 8.33 -4.46
C ARG A 227 6.59 7.04 -4.95
N ASN A 228 5.47 6.62 -4.38
CA ASN A 228 4.70 5.47 -4.83
C ASN A 228 4.20 5.65 -6.24
N LEU A 229 3.76 6.87 -6.57
CA LEU A 229 3.41 7.26 -7.92
C LEU A 229 4.60 7.16 -8.90
N ALA A 230 5.81 7.54 -8.46
CA ALA A 230 7.03 7.40 -9.26
C ALA A 230 7.47 5.92 -9.43
N ASN A 231 7.24 5.09 -8.40
CA ASN A 231 7.56 3.66 -8.38
C ASN A 231 6.47 2.77 -9.04
N GLN A 232 5.49 3.36 -9.74
CA GLN A 232 4.43 2.61 -10.41
C GLN A 232 4.95 1.81 -11.61
N GLN A 233 4.59 0.53 -11.67
CA GLN A 233 4.64 -0.25 -12.91
C GLN A 233 3.31 -0.10 -13.66
N ALA A 234 3.38 0.25 -14.94
CA ALA A 234 2.19 0.36 -15.79
C ALA A 234 1.75 -1.05 -16.19
N ALA A 235 0.75 -1.63 -15.52
CA ALA A 235 0.36 -3.00 -15.85
C ALA A 235 -1.08 -3.38 -15.42
N THR A 236 -2.12 -2.75 -15.99
CA THR A 236 -3.47 -3.35 -16.23
C THR A 236 -4.29 -2.50 -17.21
N PRO A 237 -5.40 -3.00 -17.80
CA PRO A 237 -6.33 -2.22 -18.65
C PRO A 237 -7.05 -1.06 -17.94
N GLU A 238 -7.24 -1.15 -16.61
CA GLU A 238 -7.65 -0.02 -15.73
C GLU A 238 -6.52 1.02 -15.54
N GLY A 239 -5.34 0.71 -16.07
CA GLY A 239 -4.15 1.53 -16.08
C GLY A 239 -4.27 2.84 -16.84
N SER A 240 -5.44 3.26 -17.35
CA SER A 240 -5.60 4.64 -17.82
C SER A 240 -5.45 5.63 -16.65
N ILE A 241 -6.00 5.33 -15.47
CA ILE A 241 -5.85 6.18 -14.28
C ILE A 241 -4.40 6.18 -13.81
N CYS A 242 -3.77 5.00 -13.71
CA CYS A 242 -2.38 4.88 -13.26
C CYS A 242 -1.37 5.41 -14.29
N THR A 243 -1.59 5.20 -15.59
CA THR A 243 -0.73 5.75 -16.66
C THR A 243 -0.89 7.26 -16.73
N ASN A 244 -2.11 7.79 -16.58
CA ASN A 244 -2.33 9.22 -16.48
C ASN A 244 -1.64 9.80 -15.25
N LEU A 245 -1.74 9.15 -14.10
CA LEU A 245 -1.03 9.55 -12.89
C LEU A 245 0.49 9.50 -13.08
N LYS A 246 1.06 8.41 -13.59
CA LYS A 246 2.50 8.26 -13.85
C LYS A 246 3.01 9.29 -14.86
N ALA A 247 2.31 9.50 -15.98
CA ALA A 247 2.62 10.57 -16.95
C ALA A 247 2.47 11.98 -16.35
N SER A 248 1.68 12.12 -15.30
CA SER A 248 1.47 13.35 -14.54
C SER A 248 2.40 13.53 -13.33
N VAL A 249 3.14 12.47 -12.93
CA VAL A 249 4.08 12.46 -11.81
C VAL A 249 5.52 12.71 -12.27
N ALA A 250 5.73 12.76 -13.58
CA ALA A 250 6.50 13.88 -14.10
C ALA A 250 5.75 15.15 -13.66
N LEU A 251 5.96 15.58 -12.42
CA LEU A 251 5.67 16.91 -11.96
C LEU A 251 6.90 17.70 -12.40
N PRO A 252 6.99 18.19 -13.66
CA PRO A 252 8.18 18.91 -14.13
C PRO A 252 8.54 20.08 -13.19
N ASN A 253 7.53 20.56 -12.45
CA ASN A 253 7.64 21.67 -11.52
C ASN A 253 8.02 21.25 -10.09
N CYS A 254 8.12 19.97 -9.74
CA CYS A 254 8.55 19.51 -8.40
C CYS A 254 9.96 18.86 -8.42
N ALA A 255 10.81 19.20 -9.40
CA ALA A 255 12.06 18.48 -9.65
C ALA A 255 13.19 18.78 -8.66
N SER A 256 13.13 19.89 -7.92
CA SER A 256 14.15 20.27 -6.93
C SER A 256 13.68 20.02 -5.50
N ASP A 257 14.63 19.75 -4.60
CA ASP A 257 14.38 19.60 -3.16
C ASP A 257 13.64 20.82 -2.57
N ALA A 258 13.87 22.03 -3.10
CA ALA A 258 13.17 23.24 -2.71
C ALA A 258 11.71 23.29 -3.20
N GLN A 259 11.39 22.70 -4.34
CA GLN A 259 10.01 22.56 -4.81
C GLN A 259 9.30 21.42 -4.06
N LEU A 260 10.03 20.39 -3.69
CA LEU A 260 9.50 19.26 -2.95
C LEU A 260 9.28 19.57 -1.46
N ALA A 261 10.11 20.43 -0.87
CA ALA A 261 9.86 21.03 0.44
C ALA A 261 8.65 21.98 0.42
N ARG A 262 8.41 22.69 -0.70
CA ARG A 262 7.17 23.43 -0.92
C ARG A 262 5.97 22.49 -1.09
N ALA A 263 6.17 21.30 -1.67
CA ALA A 263 5.17 20.24 -1.80
C ALA A 263 4.58 19.77 -0.45
N THR A 264 5.27 20.08 0.65
CA THR A 264 4.88 19.69 2.00
C THR A 264 3.81 20.59 2.61
N SER A 265 3.88 21.92 2.41
CA SER A 265 2.77 22.82 2.80
C SER A 265 1.53 22.67 1.91
N VAL A 266 1.69 22.00 0.76
CA VAL A 266 0.61 21.65 -0.18
C VAL A 266 -0.40 20.72 0.42
N GLN A 267 -0.02 19.86 1.37
CA GLN A 267 -1.00 18.91 1.89
C GLN A 267 -2.04 19.57 2.77
N ASN A 268 -1.72 20.67 3.45
CA ASN A 268 -2.75 21.49 4.10
C ASN A 268 -3.71 22.11 3.07
N GLY A 269 -3.25 22.35 1.84
CA GLY A 269 -4.05 22.88 0.73
C GLY A 269 -4.74 21.80 -0.13
N CYS A 270 -3.98 21.12 -0.99
CA CYS A 270 -4.44 20.08 -1.92
C CYS A 270 -4.64 18.71 -1.27
N GLY A 271 -3.84 18.40 -0.25
CA GLY A 271 -3.90 17.10 0.40
C GLY A 271 -5.10 16.96 1.33
N ALA A 272 -5.64 18.04 1.89
CA ALA A 272 -6.83 18.06 2.74
C ALA A 272 -8.08 17.45 2.08
N ILE A 273 -8.06 17.33 0.75
CA ILE A 273 -9.10 16.70 -0.06
C ILE A 273 -9.19 15.19 0.21
N PHE A 274 -8.07 14.51 0.48
CA PHE A 274 -7.98 13.05 0.38
C PHE A 274 -8.08 12.25 1.69
N PRO A 275 -7.45 12.65 2.81
CA PRO A 275 -7.63 11.99 4.10
C PRO A 275 -8.90 12.46 4.83
N ASN A 276 -9.63 13.45 4.27
CA ASN A 276 -10.87 13.92 4.83
C ASN A 276 -12.03 13.04 4.38
N GLU A 277 -12.50 12.17 5.27
CA GLU A 277 -13.69 11.33 5.06
C GLU A 277 -14.90 12.14 4.58
N VAL A 278 -15.03 13.42 4.97
CA VAL A 278 -16.11 14.32 4.55
C VAL A 278 -16.03 14.62 3.05
N PHE A 279 -14.84 14.91 2.50
CA PHE A 279 -14.70 15.16 1.07
C PHE A 279 -14.97 13.88 0.26
N LEU A 280 -14.46 12.74 0.71
CA LEU A 280 -14.69 11.46 0.03
C LEU A 280 -16.18 11.09 0.04
N GLN A 281 -16.87 11.31 1.15
CA GLN A 281 -18.31 11.09 1.27
C GLN A 281 -19.07 12.01 0.30
N CYS A 282 -18.70 13.29 0.25
CA CYS A 282 -19.22 14.27 -0.70
C CYS A 282 -19.03 13.88 -2.16
N ALA A 283 -17.80 13.54 -2.56
CA ALA A 283 -17.48 13.11 -3.91
C ALA A 283 -18.25 11.85 -4.30
N THR A 284 -18.45 10.94 -3.35
CA THR A 284 -19.30 9.75 -3.52
C THR A 284 -20.76 10.12 -3.72
N THR A 285 -21.33 10.97 -2.86
CA THR A 285 -22.74 11.42 -2.97
C THR A 285 -23.01 12.15 -4.28
N ALA A 286 -22.07 12.98 -4.74
CA ALA A 286 -22.16 13.70 -6.01
C ALA A 286 -21.87 12.81 -7.23
N SER A 287 -21.55 11.53 -7.04
CA SER A 287 -21.19 10.60 -8.11
C SER A 287 -20.07 11.14 -9.01
N LEU A 288 -19.10 11.86 -8.42
CA LEU A 288 -17.95 12.32 -9.19
C LEU A 288 -17.17 11.11 -9.69
N PRO A 289 -16.74 11.11 -10.96
CA PRO A 289 -15.84 10.08 -11.44
C PRO A 289 -14.47 10.26 -10.79
N SER A 290 -13.85 9.14 -10.42
CA SER A 290 -12.55 9.16 -9.73
C SER A 290 -11.47 9.89 -10.52
N THR A 291 -11.55 9.86 -11.85
CA THR A 291 -10.70 10.63 -12.77
C THR A 291 -10.76 12.14 -12.57
N ALA A 292 -11.93 12.71 -12.21
CA ALA A 292 -12.08 14.15 -11.97
C ALA A 292 -11.41 14.55 -10.66
N VAL A 293 -11.62 13.77 -9.60
CA VAL A 293 -11.00 14.00 -8.28
C VAL A 293 -9.48 13.89 -8.37
N TYR A 294 -8.95 12.85 -9.03
CA TYR A 294 -7.52 12.70 -9.23
C TYR A 294 -6.93 13.76 -10.18
N GLY A 295 -7.66 14.16 -11.22
CA GLY A 295 -7.25 15.22 -12.13
C GLY A 295 -7.11 16.57 -11.44
N ALA A 296 -8.04 16.90 -10.56
CA ALA A 296 -8.01 18.14 -9.79
C ALA A 296 -6.91 18.12 -8.70
N TYR A 297 -6.71 16.98 -8.01
CA TYR A 297 -5.56 16.79 -7.12
C TYR A 297 -4.23 17.06 -7.81
N ARG A 298 -4.05 16.44 -8.99
CA ARG A 298 -2.86 16.65 -9.82
C ARG A 298 -2.66 18.12 -10.16
N ASN A 299 -3.70 18.79 -10.65
CA ASN A 299 -3.56 20.19 -11.05
C ASN A 299 -3.20 21.07 -9.85
N CYS A 300 -3.76 20.76 -8.68
CA CYS A 300 -3.43 21.42 -7.42
C CYS A 300 -1.95 21.22 -7.05
N LEU A 301 -1.45 19.98 -7.09
CA LEU A 301 -0.03 19.67 -6.86
C LEU A 301 0.90 20.42 -7.84
N ASN A 302 0.55 20.42 -9.14
CA ASN A 302 1.33 21.09 -10.17
C ASN A 302 1.44 22.60 -9.97
N LEU A 303 0.31 23.25 -9.62
CA LEU A 303 0.26 24.68 -9.35
C LEU A 303 1.05 25.04 -8.11
N TYR A 304 0.98 24.22 -7.08
CA TYR A 304 1.73 24.50 -5.87
C TYR A 304 3.24 24.32 -6.07
N CYS A 305 3.66 23.26 -6.77
CA CYS A 305 5.08 23.05 -7.07
C CYS A 305 5.68 24.14 -7.98
N SER A 306 4.88 24.79 -8.83
CA SER A 306 5.33 25.96 -9.57
C SER A 306 5.33 27.26 -8.74
N GLY A 307 4.96 27.20 -7.46
CA GLY A 307 4.84 28.35 -6.56
C GLY A 307 3.52 29.13 -6.70
N ASN A 308 2.57 28.64 -7.50
CA ASN A 308 1.24 29.24 -7.67
C ASN A 308 0.25 28.69 -6.63
N THR A 309 0.42 29.10 -5.37
CA THR A 309 -0.45 28.67 -4.25
C THR A 309 -1.89 29.13 -4.46
N ALA A 310 -2.11 30.37 -4.90
CA ALA A 310 -3.44 30.91 -5.19
C ALA A 310 -4.19 30.07 -6.24
N GLY A 311 -3.52 29.65 -7.31
CA GLY A 311 -4.09 28.75 -8.31
C GLY A 311 -4.46 27.38 -7.73
N ALA A 312 -3.60 26.82 -6.88
CA ALA A 312 -3.90 25.58 -6.19
C ALA A 312 -5.16 25.72 -5.30
N CYS A 313 -5.28 26.82 -4.56
CA CYS A 313 -6.46 27.15 -3.75
C CYS A 313 -7.75 27.21 -4.57
N VAL A 314 -7.69 27.84 -5.74
CA VAL A 314 -8.85 27.94 -6.64
C VAL A 314 -9.33 26.56 -7.07
N ILE A 315 -8.41 25.62 -7.36
CA ILE A 315 -8.80 24.25 -7.74
C ILE A 315 -9.49 23.52 -6.60
N VAL A 316 -8.98 23.65 -5.37
CA VAL A 316 -9.63 23.03 -4.21
C VAL A 316 -10.99 23.66 -3.95
N ALA A 317 -11.09 24.98 -3.99
CA ALA A 317 -12.35 25.69 -3.81
C ALA A 317 -13.38 25.32 -4.89
N GLN A 318 -12.96 25.20 -6.16
CA GLN A 318 -13.82 24.78 -7.26
C GLN A 318 -14.33 23.34 -7.10
N LEU A 319 -13.48 22.43 -6.61
CA LEU A 319 -13.90 21.07 -6.27
C LEU A 319 -14.98 21.07 -5.18
N TYR A 320 -14.75 21.77 -4.06
CA TYR A 320 -15.74 21.85 -2.97
C TYR A 320 -17.04 22.54 -3.40
N ALA A 321 -16.94 23.63 -4.17
CA ALA A 321 -18.09 24.36 -4.68
C ALA A 321 -18.94 23.53 -5.66
N GLY A 322 -18.28 22.82 -6.59
CA GLY A 322 -18.97 21.90 -7.52
C GLY A 322 -19.66 20.73 -6.82
N LEU A 323 -19.17 20.36 -5.64
CA LEU A 323 -19.71 19.28 -4.81
C LEU A 323 -20.81 19.72 -3.84
N SER A 324 -21.09 21.03 -3.73
CA SER A 324 -21.92 21.60 -2.65
C SER A 324 -21.43 21.20 -1.24
N CYS A 325 -20.11 21.05 -1.07
CA CYS A 325 -19.52 20.58 0.17
C CYS A 325 -18.75 21.69 0.88
N THR A 326 -18.86 21.70 2.21
CA THR A 326 -18.12 22.64 3.04
C THR A 326 -16.72 22.07 3.29
N PRO A 327 -15.66 22.89 3.09
CA PRO A 327 -14.33 22.52 3.54
C PRO A 327 -14.34 22.22 5.05
N PRO A 328 -13.44 21.35 5.56
CA PRO A 328 -13.36 21.08 6.98
C PRO A 328 -13.07 22.36 7.77
N PRO A 329 -13.60 22.51 9.01
CA PRO A 329 -13.29 23.65 9.87
C PRO A 329 -11.78 23.83 10.03
N GLY A 330 -11.28 25.05 9.80
CA GLY A 330 -9.85 25.35 9.85
C GLY A 330 -9.10 25.13 8.54
N TYR A 331 -9.78 24.73 7.46
CA TYR A 331 -9.21 24.82 6.12
C TYR A 331 -9.03 26.29 5.72
N THR A 332 -7.82 26.80 5.89
CA THR A 332 -7.38 28.06 5.31
C THR A 332 -6.40 27.73 4.21
N CYS A 333 -6.71 28.11 2.98
CA CYS A 333 -5.73 27.97 1.93
C CYS A 333 -4.58 28.96 2.17
N PRO A 334 -3.33 28.48 2.31
CA PRO A 334 -2.17 29.32 2.58
C PRO A 334 -1.76 30.16 1.36
#